data_AF-A0A1D8G134-F1
#
_entry.id   AF-A0A1D8G134-F1
#
_cell.length_a   1.000
_cell.length_b   1.000
_cell.length_c   1.000
_cell.angle_alpha   90.00
_cell.angle_beta   90.00
_cell.angle_gamma   90.00
#
_symmetry.space_group_name_H-M   'P 1'
#
loop_
_entity.id
_entity.type
_entity.pdbx_description
1 polymer ?
#
loop_
_entity_poly.entity_id
_entity_poly.type
_entity_poly.pdbx_seq_one_letter_code
_entity_poly.pdbx_strand_id
1 'polypeptide(L)'
;MSPVSTIAPPPAAPRPPAPGTEAGAAYEVPAYEVPEEDLRALALRHGLTVSGSRPQLPRYARQLWERRHFITAFATARLTAQYSQARLGQLWQVVTPLLNAAVYYLIFGVLMDTRKQVPDFAAFLVTGVFIWTFTSSTITAGTRAVSGNLGLVRALHFPRASLPLALALQQLQQLAFSLAALLAILVGFGARPGPAWLLAVPALALQTLFNAGVSLVLARLAARTPDVAQVVPFVLRTWMYASGVMWSVQHVLAGRDLPGLVELALRYNPAALYIDLVRFALIDSFTAAQLPAHVWAAAAGWALAAFAGGFIYFWQAEETYGRG
;
A
#
# COMPACT_ATOMS: atom_id res chain seq x y z
N MET A 1 28.15 10.73 -52.83
CA MET A 1 26.72 11.11 -52.81
C MET A 1 25.93 9.89 -53.24
N SER A 2 25.37 9.14 -52.28
CA SER A 2 24.54 7.96 -52.56
C SER A 2 23.08 8.39 -52.67
N PRO A 3 22.29 7.89 -53.64
CA PRO A 3 20.92 8.32 -53.85
C PRO A 3 19.98 7.78 -52.76
N VAL A 4 19.12 8.65 -52.26
CA VAL A 4 18.05 8.37 -51.31
C VAL A 4 16.99 7.52 -52.03
N SER A 5 16.73 6.30 -51.55
CA SER A 5 15.58 5.50 -51.99
C SER A 5 14.30 6.08 -51.43
N THR A 6 13.50 6.70 -52.29
CA THR A 6 12.13 7.12 -52.00
C THR A 6 11.25 5.89 -51.84
N ILE A 7 10.79 5.64 -50.61
CA ILE A 7 9.76 4.64 -50.31
C ILE A 7 8.44 5.17 -50.90
N ALA A 8 7.85 4.43 -51.84
CA ALA A 8 6.54 4.76 -52.39
C ALA A 8 5.47 4.69 -51.28
N PRO A 9 4.52 5.66 -51.23
CA PRO A 9 3.44 5.60 -50.26
C PRO A 9 2.57 4.35 -50.50
N PRO A 10 2.00 3.75 -49.43
CA PRO A 10 1.10 2.62 -49.59
C PRO A 10 -0.13 3.03 -50.43
N PRO A 11 -0.70 2.11 -51.22
CA PRO A 11 -1.88 2.41 -52.04
C PRO A 11 -3.01 2.93 -51.14
N ALA A 12 -3.66 4.01 -51.59
CA ALA A 12 -4.75 4.62 -50.86
C ALA A 12 -5.87 3.58 -50.63
N ALA A 13 -6.30 3.43 -49.38
CA ALA A 13 -7.45 2.59 -49.05
C ALA A 13 -8.67 3.06 -49.87
N PRO A 14 -9.45 2.13 -50.46
CA PRO A 14 -10.64 2.49 -51.21
C PRO A 14 -11.59 3.30 -50.31
N ARG A 15 -12.08 4.43 -50.84
CA ARG A 15 -13.03 5.28 -50.10
C ARG A 15 -14.28 4.43 -49.77
N PRO A 16 -14.82 4.53 -48.54
CA PRO A 16 -16.08 3.87 -48.23
C PRO A 16 -17.18 4.41 -49.17
N PRO A 17 -18.06 3.55 -49.71
CA PRO A 17 -19.15 3.99 -50.55
C PRO A 17 -20.07 4.94 -49.76
N ALA A 18 -20.60 5.96 -50.46
CA ALA A 18 -21.55 6.90 -49.87
C ALA A 18 -22.78 6.14 -49.33
N PRO A 19 -23.41 6.61 -48.23
CA PRO A 19 -24.52 5.90 -47.61
C PRO A 19 -25.76 5.98 -48.53
N GLY A 20 -25.90 4.96 -49.37
CA GLY A 20 -27.04 4.71 -50.22
C GLY A 20 -27.73 3.41 -49.79
N THR A 21 -28.98 3.57 -49.38
CA THR A 21 -30.10 2.64 -49.30
C THR A 21 -29.90 1.20 -49.81
N GLU A 22 -29.14 0.36 -49.10
CA GLU A 22 -29.27 -1.10 -49.17
C GLU A 22 -29.36 -1.68 -47.76
N ALA A 23 -30.61 -1.86 -47.30
CA ALA A 23 -30.92 -2.61 -46.10
C ALA A 23 -30.69 -4.11 -46.39
N GLY A 24 -29.78 -4.75 -45.66
CA GLY A 24 -29.78 -6.21 -45.50
C GLY A 24 -28.56 -7.00 -45.99
N ALA A 25 -27.45 -6.39 -46.40
CA ALA A 25 -26.21 -7.13 -46.57
C ALA A 25 -25.44 -7.13 -45.25
N ALA A 26 -25.41 -8.27 -44.55
CA ALA A 26 -24.50 -8.48 -43.43
C ALA A 26 -23.09 -8.16 -43.91
N TYR A 27 -22.39 -7.24 -43.26
CA TYR A 27 -20.98 -7.00 -43.52
C TYR A 27 -20.22 -8.26 -43.13
N GLU A 28 -19.95 -9.12 -44.11
CA GLU A 28 -19.08 -10.27 -43.96
C GLU A 28 -17.67 -9.73 -43.74
N VAL A 29 -17.21 -9.77 -42.48
CA VAL A 29 -15.83 -9.44 -42.14
C VAL A 29 -14.96 -10.45 -42.89
N PRO A 30 -14.11 -10.03 -43.85
CA PRO A 30 -13.27 -10.97 -44.58
C PRO A 30 -12.40 -11.72 -43.56
N ALA A 31 -12.54 -13.03 -43.54
CA ALA A 31 -11.75 -13.91 -42.69
C ALA A 31 -10.29 -13.85 -43.16
N TYR A 32 -9.52 -12.94 -42.58
CA TYR A 32 -8.07 -12.98 -42.69
C TYR A 32 -7.61 -14.14 -41.80
N GLU A 33 -7.43 -15.32 -42.41
CA GLU A 33 -6.66 -16.41 -41.79
C GLU A 33 -5.22 -15.93 -41.66
N VAL A 34 -4.89 -15.34 -40.52
CA VAL A 34 -3.50 -15.01 -40.22
C VAL A 34 -2.85 -16.27 -39.65
N PRO A 35 -1.85 -16.86 -40.31
CA PRO A 35 -1.15 -18.01 -39.74
C PRO A 35 -0.56 -17.62 -38.39
N GLU A 36 -0.90 -18.32 -37.31
CA GLU A 36 -0.43 -17.97 -35.95
C GLU A 36 1.10 -17.93 -35.85
N GLU A 37 1.81 -18.71 -36.68
CA GLU A 37 3.27 -18.68 -36.79
C GLU A 37 3.83 -17.35 -37.32
N ASP A 38 3.04 -16.56 -38.06
CA ASP A 38 3.53 -15.39 -38.80
C ASP A 38 3.38 -14.09 -38.01
N LEU A 39 2.38 -13.97 -37.11
CA LEU A 39 2.17 -12.74 -36.32
C LEU A 39 3.34 -12.43 -35.37
N ARG A 40 3.86 -13.46 -34.70
CA ARG A 40 4.99 -13.31 -33.77
C ARG A 40 6.29 -13.02 -34.52
N ALA A 41 6.50 -13.65 -35.68
CA ALA A 41 7.64 -13.40 -36.54
C ALA A 41 7.59 -11.99 -37.15
N LEU A 42 6.42 -11.54 -37.58
CA LEU A 42 6.17 -10.20 -38.12
C LEU A 42 6.40 -9.13 -37.03
N ALA A 43 5.89 -9.33 -35.82
CA ALA A 43 6.13 -8.44 -34.70
C ALA A 43 7.64 -8.29 -34.40
N LEU A 44 8.38 -9.41 -34.33
CA LEU A 44 9.83 -9.39 -34.11
C LEU A 44 10.58 -8.67 -35.24
N ARG A 45 10.18 -8.85 -36.50
CA ARG A 45 10.77 -8.15 -37.67
C ARG A 45 10.58 -6.63 -37.61
N HIS A 46 9.49 -6.16 -37.04
CA HIS A 46 9.22 -4.73 -36.83
C HIS A 46 9.72 -4.20 -35.47
N GLY A 47 10.52 -4.98 -34.74
CA GLY A 47 11.04 -4.59 -33.42
C GLY A 47 9.98 -4.51 -32.33
N LEU A 48 8.79 -5.04 -32.59
CA LEU A 48 7.68 -5.09 -31.63
C LEU A 48 7.94 -6.25 -30.66
N THR A 49 8.15 -5.92 -29.39
CA THR A 49 8.27 -6.90 -28.32
C THR A 49 6.90 -7.16 -27.70
N VAL A 50 6.69 -8.36 -27.15
CA VAL A 50 5.45 -8.67 -26.41
C VAL A 50 5.31 -7.67 -25.27
N SER A 51 4.29 -6.80 -25.37
CA SER A 51 4.00 -5.84 -24.32
C SER A 51 3.65 -6.59 -23.03
N GLY A 52 4.61 -6.57 -22.09
CA GLY A 52 4.46 -7.23 -20.79
C GLY A 52 5.29 -8.48 -20.56
N SER A 53 6.34 -8.79 -21.34
CA SER A 53 7.26 -9.88 -20.95
C SER A 53 7.89 -9.59 -19.58
N ARG A 54 7.78 -10.53 -18.64
CA ARG A 54 8.31 -10.41 -17.28
C ARG A 54 9.84 -10.27 -17.31
N PRO A 55 10.40 -9.08 -17.00
CA PRO A 55 11.85 -8.95 -16.92
C PRO A 55 12.38 -9.76 -15.73
N GLN A 56 13.62 -10.20 -15.81
CA GLN A 56 14.28 -10.87 -14.68
C GLN A 56 14.26 -9.98 -13.43
N LEU A 57 14.13 -10.59 -12.25
CA LEU A 57 13.90 -9.89 -10.98
C LEU A 57 14.95 -8.80 -10.68
N PRO A 58 16.27 -9.01 -10.89
CA PRO A 58 17.26 -7.95 -10.67
C PRO A 58 17.07 -6.75 -11.60
N ARG A 59 16.72 -7.01 -12.87
CA ARG A 59 16.44 -5.96 -13.86
C ARG A 59 15.16 -5.20 -13.51
N TYR A 60 14.14 -5.90 -13.02
CA TYR A 60 12.89 -5.29 -12.55
C TYR A 60 13.14 -4.36 -11.36
N ALA A 61 13.89 -4.81 -10.35
CA ALA A 61 14.26 -4.00 -9.19
C ALA A 61 15.08 -2.75 -9.60
N ARG A 62 16.01 -2.90 -10.55
CA ARG A 62 16.76 -1.77 -11.10
C ARG A 62 15.86 -0.77 -11.82
N GLN A 63 14.94 -1.23 -12.69
CA GLN A 63 13.97 -0.35 -13.37
C GLN A 63 13.09 0.40 -12.38
N LEU A 64 12.70 -0.25 -11.27
CA LEU A 64 11.92 0.36 -10.21
C LEU A 64 12.73 1.46 -9.50
N TRP A 65 14.01 1.21 -9.21
CA TRP A 65 14.92 2.20 -8.63
C TRP A 65 15.19 3.41 -9.55
N GLU A 66 15.34 3.16 -10.85
CA GLU A 66 15.46 4.21 -11.88
C GLU A 66 14.20 5.10 -11.91
N ARG A 67 13.03 4.54 -11.56
CA ARG A 67 11.75 5.27 -11.48
C ARG A 67 11.40 5.82 -10.10
N ARG A 68 12.34 5.90 -9.15
CA ARG A 68 12.08 6.48 -7.82
C ARG A 68 11.48 7.90 -7.87
N HIS A 69 11.89 8.73 -8.84
CA HIS A 69 11.34 10.07 -9.01
C HIS A 69 9.89 10.07 -9.45
N PHE A 70 9.48 9.09 -10.27
CA PHE A 70 8.07 8.88 -10.61
C PHE A 70 7.29 8.44 -9.38
N ILE A 71 7.81 7.49 -8.60
CA ILE A 71 7.15 6.98 -7.38
C ILE A 71 6.92 8.13 -6.38
N THR A 72 7.94 8.95 -6.13
CA THR A 72 7.84 10.10 -5.22
C THR A 72 6.90 11.16 -5.76
N ALA A 73 7.01 11.53 -7.04
CA ALA A 73 6.14 12.54 -7.64
C ALA A 73 4.67 12.09 -7.67
N PHE A 74 4.41 10.83 -8.01
CA PHE A 74 3.07 10.25 -8.00
C PHE A 74 2.47 10.24 -6.59
N ALA A 75 3.24 9.81 -5.59
CA ALA A 75 2.82 9.81 -4.20
C ALA A 75 2.45 11.22 -3.72
N THR A 76 3.33 12.20 -3.92
CA THR A 76 3.11 13.59 -3.49
C THR A 76 1.94 14.22 -4.23
N ALA A 77 1.83 14.03 -5.56
CA ALA A 77 0.72 14.55 -6.35
C ALA A 77 -0.62 13.98 -5.88
N ARG A 78 -0.66 12.67 -5.57
CA ARG A 78 -1.87 12.01 -5.08
C ARG A 78 -2.27 12.49 -3.69
N LEU A 79 -1.30 12.69 -2.79
CA LEU A 79 -1.55 13.27 -1.47
C LEU A 79 -2.13 14.69 -1.59
N THR A 80 -1.51 15.55 -2.40
CA THR A 80 -1.99 16.92 -2.59
C THR A 80 -3.40 16.94 -3.18
N ALA A 81 -3.66 16.12 -4.20
CA ALA A 81 -4.97 16.01 -4.86
C ALA A 81 -6.08 15.49 -3.93
N GLN A 82 -5.76 14.61 -2.97
CA GLN A 82 -6.73 14.06 -2.03
C GLN A 82 -7.42 15.14 -1.19
N TYR A 83 -6.73 16.25 -0.91
CA TYR A 83 -7.22 17.31 -0.04
C TYR A 83 -7.46 18.64 -0.78
N SER A 84 -7.14 18.74 -2.07
CA SER A 84 -7.21 20.01 -2.81
C SER A 84 -8.62 20.50 -3.09
N GLN A 85 -9.61 19.61 -3.15
CA GLN A 85 -11.01 19.97 -3.45
C GLN A 85 -11.85 20.32 -2.20
N ALA A 86 -11.33 20.05 -1.00
CA ALA A 86 -12.06 20.30 0.25
C ALA A 86 -11.97 21.76 0.68
N ARG A 87 -13.03 22.31 1.28
CA ARG A 87 -13.03 23.70 1.80
C ARG A 87 -11.93 23.97 2.84
N LEU A 88 -11.66 23.00 3.72
CA LEU A 88 -10.58 23.10 4.70
C LEU A 88 -9.20 22.69 4.11
N GLY A 89 -9.17 22.24 2.86
CA GLY A 89 -7.94 21.91 2.14
C GLY A 89 -7.07 20.89 2.88
N GLN A 90 -5.78 21.18 2.93
CA GLN A 90 -4.75 20.35 3.57
C GLN A 90 -4.92 20.19 5.08
N LEU A 91 -5.72 21.04 5.75
CA LEU A 91 -5.97 20.93 7.19
C LEU A 91 -6.59 19.57 7.57
N TRP A 92 -7.37 18.98 6.67
CA TRP A 92 -7.96 17.66 6.85
C TRP A 92 -6.94 16.53 7.06
N GLN A 93 -5.70 16.69 6.60
CA GLN A 93 -4.62 15.73 6.82
C GLN A 93 -4.36 15.51 8.31
N VAL A 94 -4.55 16.55 9.12
CA VAL A 94 -4.30 16.49 10.56
C VAL A 94 -5.60 16.33 11.33
N VAL A 95 -6.67 17.00 10.91
CA VAL A 95 -7.97 16.93 11.61
C VAL A 95 -8.55 15.53 11.59
N THR A 96 -8.47 14.81 10.47
CA THR A 96 -9.11 13.47 10.36
C THR A 96 -8.50 12.45 11.34
N PRO A 97 -7.15 12.28 11.44
CA PRO A 97 -6.55 11.44 12.47
C PRO A 97 -6.88 11.87 13.89
N LEU A 98 -6.90 13.19 14.15
CA LEU A 98 -7.21 13.73 15.48
C LEU A 98 -8.64 13.44 15.92
N LEU A 99 -9.61 13.62 15.03
CA LEU A 99 -11.02 13.29 15.31
C LEU A 99 -11.18 11.79 15.58
N ASN A 100 -10.53 10.93 14.79
CA ASN A 100 -10.55 9.49 15.04
C ASN A 100 -9.99 9.14 16.42
N ALA A 101 -8.84 9.71 16.78
CA ALA A 101 -8.24 9.50 18.09
C ALA A 101 -9.12 10.03 19.23
N ALA A 102 -9.75 11.19 19.07
CA ALA A 102 -10.68 11.75 20.04
C ALA A 102 -11.91 10.85 20.25
N VAL A 103 -12.47 10.30 19.17
CA VAL A 103 -13.59 9.34 19.24
C VAL A 103 -13.18 8.09 20.00
N TYR A 104 -12.03 7.50 19.67
CA TYR A 104 -11.56 6.31 20.39
C TYR A 104 -11.26 6.61 21.87
N TYR A 105 -10.70 7.79 22.18
CA TYR A 105 -10.46 8.21 23.56
C TYR A 105 -11.75 8.39 24.35
N LEU A 106 -12.78 8.98 23.74
CA LEU A 106 -14.09 9.13 24.36
C LEU A 106 -14.73 7.77 24.68
N ILE A 107 -14.66 6.81 23.75
CA ILE A 107 -15.25 5.49 23.95
C ILE A 107 -14.43 4.65 24.96
N PHE A 108 -13.13 4.48 24.73
CA PHE A 108 -12.33 3.54 25.54
C PHE A 108 -11.76 4.16 26.81
N GLY A 109 -11.46 5.46 26.78
CA GLY A 109 -10.91 6.19 27.92
C GLY A 109 -11.99 6.64 28.90
N VAL A 110 -13.08 7.25 28.38
CA VAL A 110 -14.13 7.82 29.23
C VAL A 110 -15.25 6.80 29.48
N LEU A 111 -15.83 6.21 28.43
CA LEU A 111 -17.01 5.34 28.59
C LEU A 111 -16.66 3.95 29.15
N MET A 112 -15.56 3.34 28.73
CA MET A 112 -15.10 2.03 29.24
C MET A 112 -14.13 2.13 30.44
N ASP A 113 -13.75 3.34 30.87
CA ASP A 113 -12.87 3.61 32.01
C ASP A 113 -11.51 2.87 32.01
N THR A 114 -11.02 2.49 30.81
CA THR A 114 -9.74 1.78 30.62
C THR A 114 -8.54 2.61 31.09
N ARG A 115 -8.72 3.93 31.21
CA ARG A 115 -7.74 4.89 31.74
C ARG A 115 -7.18 4.55 33.12
N LYS A 116 -7.89 3.75 33.93
CA LYS A 116 -7.44 3.34 35.27
C LYS A 116 -6.40 2.23 35.25
N GLN A 117 -6.29 1.48 34.15
CA GLN A 117 -5.43 0.29 34.06
C GLN A 117 -4.10 0.57 33.35
N VAL A 118 -3.99 1.69 32.62
CA VAL A 118 -2.84 2.01 31.78
C VAL A 118 -2.36 3.43 32.11
N PRO A 119 -1.13 3.61 32.64
CA PRO A 119 -0.51 4.92 32.77
C PRO A 119 -0.47 5.64 31.41
N ASP A 120 -0.70 6.95 31.39
CA ASP A 120 -0.70 7.76 30.17
C ASP A 120 -1.59 7.19 29.04
N PHE A 121 -2.78 6.68 29.39
CA PHE A 121 -3.69 6.03 28.45
C PHE A 121 -3.97 6.85 27.19
N ALA A 122 -4.04 8.19 27.29
CA ALA A 122 -4.19 9.06 26.13
C ALA A 122 -3.02 8.90 25.14
N ALA A 123 -1.77 8.98 25.62
CA ALA A 123 -0.59 8.77 24.80
C ALA A 123 -0.55 7.36 24.21
N PHE A 124 -0.88 6.35 25.02
CA PHE A 124 -0.94 4.94 24.59
C PHE A 124 -1.94 4.71 23.46
N LEU A 125 -3.16 5.25 23.60
CA LEU A 125 -4.24 5.06 22.65
C LEU A 125 -4.01 5.87 21.37
N VAL A 126 -3.68 7.16 21.49
CA VAL A 126 -3.46 8.03 20.32
C VAL A 126 -2.29 7.49 19.49
N THR A 127 -1.18 7.07 20.12
CA THR A 127 -0.06 6.45 19.41
C THR A 127 -0.50 5.18 18.67
N GLY A 128 -1.22 4.27 19.34
CA GLY A 128 -1.72 3.05 18.72
C GLY A 128 -2.65 3.30 17.54
N VAL A 129 -3.58 4.24 17.67
CA VAL A 129 -4.54 4.60 16.61
C VAL A 129 -3.81 5.19 15.40
N PHE A 130 -2.81 6.05 15.59
CA PHE A 130 -2.07 6.66 14.49
C PHE A 130 -1.27 5.61 13.69
N ILE A 131 -0.54 4.75 14.40
CA ILE A 131 0.26 3.69 13.76
C ILE A 131 -0.63 2.67 13.07
N TRP A 132 -1.75 2.28 13.69
CA TRP A 132 -2.72 1.40 13.06
C TRP A 132 -3.39 2.04 11.83
N THR A 133 -3.72 3.33 11.89
CA THR A 133 -4.32 4.06 10.76
C THR A 133 -3.37 4.09 9.56
N PHE A 134 -2.07 4.27 9.80
CA PHE A 134 -1.06 4.15 8.74
C PHE A 134 -1.08 2.77 8.09
N THR A 135 -1.08 1.70 8.90
CA THR A 135 -1.12 0.31 8.40
C THR A 135 -2.38 0.02 7.60
N SER A 136 -3.56 0.29 8.17
CA SER A 136 -4.83 0.01 7.50
C SER A 136 -5.01 0.82 6.22
N SER A 137 -4.62 2.10 6.22
CA SER A 137 -4.73 2.97 5.04
C SER A 137 -3.76 2.56 3.94
N THR A 138 -2.52 2.17 4.31
CA THR A 138 -1.52 1.69 3.35
C THR A 138 -1.98 0.42 2.66
N ILE A 139 -2.45 -0.55 3.44
CA ILE A 139 -2.92 -1.83 2.90
C ILE A 139 -4.16 -1.64 2.02
N THR A 140 -5.11 -0.82 2.46
CA THR A 140 -6.34 -0.55 1.69
C THR A 140 -6.05 0.17 0.37
N ALA A 141 -5.17 1.18 0.39
CA ALA A 141 -4.75 1.90 -0.81
C ALA A 141 -3.98 0.97 -1.75
N GLY A 142 -3.03 0.19 -1.22
CA GLY A 142 -2.25 -0.78 -1.96
C GLY A 142 -3.10 -1.85 -2.65
N THR A 143 -4.12 -2.37 -1.96
CA THR A 143 -5.06 -3.36 -2.52
C THR A 143 -5.71 -2.85 -3.81
N ARG A 144 -6.01 -1.55 -3.90
CA ARG A 144 -6.66 -0.93 -5.08
C ARG A 144 -5.66 -0.29 -6.05
N ALA A 145 -4.36 -0.49 -5.85
CA ALA A 145 -3.33 0.22 -6.60
C ALA A 145 -3.38 -0.04 -8.11
N VAL A 146 -3.60 -1.29 -8.52
CA VAL A 146 -3.64 -1.67 -9.94
C VAL A 146 -4.98 -1.30 -10.56
N SER A 147 -6.09 -1.73 -9.95
CA SER A 147 -7.45 -1.48 -10.46
C SER A 147 -7.79 0.01 -10.51
N GLY A 148 -7.42 0.78 -9.48
CA GLY A 148 -7.66 2.21 -9.41
C GLY A 148 -6.82 3.05 -10.38
N ASN A 149 -5.81 2.46 -11.04
CA ASN A 149 -4.92 3.16 -11.96
C ASN A 149 -4.82 2.46 -13.32
N LEU A 150 -5.86 1.71 -13.73
CA LEU A 150 -5.86 0.94 -14.98
C LEU A 150 -5.58 1.78 -16.23
N GLY A 151 -6.09 3.02 -16.29
CA GLY A 151 -5.81 3.93 -17.40
C GLY A 151 -4.30 4.20 -17.55
N LEU A 152 -3.60 4.42 -16.43
CA LEU A 152 -2.16 4.64 -16.41
C LEU A 152 -1.38 3.37 -16.75
N VAL A 153 -1.82 2.22 -16.20
CA VAL A 153 -1.21 0.90 -16.47
C VAL A 153 -1.31 0.53 -17.95
N ARG A 154 -2.41 0.89 -18.62
CA ARG A 154 -2.62 0.63 -20.06
C ARG A 154 -1.91 1.64 -20.95
N ALA A 155 -1.78 2.89 -20.52
CA ALA A 155 -1.20 3.97 -21.32
C ALA A 155 0.34 3.99 -21.33
N LEU A 156 0.99 3.58 -20.24
CA LEU A 156 2.45 3.71 -20.09
C LEU A 156 3.09 2.37 -19.72
N HIS A 157 4.26 2.09 -20.32
CA HIS A 157 5.04 0.92 -19.97
C HIS A 157 5.95 1.22 -18.78
N PHE A 158 5.71 0.58 -17.63
CA PHE A 158 6.53 0.71 -16.42
C PHE A 158 6.35 -0.48 -15.47
N PRO A 159 7.28 -0.72 -14.52
CA PRO A 159 7.14 -1.76 -13.50
C PRO A 159 5.89 -1.51 -12.65
N ARG A 160 4.88 -2.39 -12.70
CA ARG A 160 3.57 -2.11 -12.07
C ARG A 160 3.66 -2.06 -10.54
N ALA A 161 4.70 -2.65 -9.95
CA ALA A 161 5.00 -2.54 -8.52
C ALA A 161 5.25 -1.09 -8.07
N SER A 162 5.52 -0.16 -9.00
CA SER A 162 5.64 1.27 -8.67
C SER A 162 4.34 1.84 -8.11
N LEU A 163 3.15 1.32 -8.47
CA LEU A 163 1.88 1.85 -7.99
C LEU A 163 1.62 1.50 -6.52
N PRO A 164 1.65 0.21 -6.08
CA PRO A 164 1.51 -0.11 -4.66
C PRO A 164 2.57 0.58 -3.80
N LEU A 165 3.81 0.70 -4.29
CA LEU A 165 4.89 1.37 -3.56
C LEU A 165 4.71 2.88 -3.48
N ALA A 166 4.22 3.53 -4.55
CA ALA A 166 3.92 4.96 -4.52
C ALA A 166 2.75 5.26 -3.57
N LEU A 167 1.73 4.40 -3.51
CA LEU A 167 0.64 4.55 -2.55
C LEU A 167 1.11 4.28 -1.10
N ALA A 168 2.01 3.33 -0.88
CA ALA A 168 2.63 3.14 0.43
C ALA A 168 3.45 4.38 0.85
N LEU A 169 4.20 4.97 -0.08
CA LEU A 169 4.92 6.21 0.15
C LEU A 169 3.98 7.41 0.41
N GLN A 170 2.86 7.50 -0.31
CA GLN A 170 1.82 8.50 -0.07
C GLN A 170 1.31 8.41 1.37
N GLN A 171 1.02 7.19 1.85
CA GLN A 171 0.56 6.99 3.21
C GLN A 171 1.66 7.24 4.25
N LEU A 172 2.93 7.02 3.91
CA LEU A 172 4.06 7.39 4.77
C LEU A 172 4.20 8.91 4.89
N GLN A 173 4.02 9.64 3.80
CA GLN A 173 3.99 11.12 3.82
C GLN A 173 2.82 11.62 4.68
N GLN A 174 1.63 11.04 4.52
CA GLN A 174 0.47 11.33 5.38
C GLN A 174 0.75 11.01 6.86
N LEU A 175 1.42 9.90 7.14
CA LEU A 175 1.85 9.57 8.50
C LEU A 175 2.82 10.62 9.02
N ALA A 176 3.75 11.16 8.22
CA ALA A 176 4.69 12.19 8.70
C ALA A 176 3.96 13.44 9.24
N PHE A 177 2.93 13.92 8.54
CA PHE A 177 2.06 15.01 9.04
C PHE A 177 1.32 14.62 10.32
N SER A 178 0.80 13.39 10.34
CA SER A 178 0.08 12.85 11.50
C SER A 178 1.02 12.66 12.70
N LEU A 179 2.26 12.27 12.45
CA LEU A 179 3.30 12.06 13.47
C LEU A 179 3.69 13.40 14.09
N ALA A 180 3.84 14.47 13.30
CA ALA A 180 4.07 15.81 13.85
C ALA A 180 2.96 16.23 14.83
N ALA A 181 1.70 15.97 14.48
CA ALA A 181 0.56 16.22 15.37
C ALA A 181 0.59 15.32 16.63
N LEU A 182 0.92 14.04 16.48
CA LEU A 182 1.11 13.12 17.60
C LEU A 182 2.19 13.61 18.56
N LEU A 183 3.36 14.00 18.06
CA LEU A 183 4.46 14.48 18.90
C LEU A 183 4.06 15.76 19.65
N ALA A 184 3.35 16.69 19.00
CA ALA A 184 2.83 17.89 19.65
C ALA A 184 1.85 17.54 20.79
N ILE A 185 0.99 16.55 20.59
CA ILE A 185 0.07 16.05 21.62
C ILE A 185 0.84 15.42 22.79
N LEU A 186 1.82 14.58 22.51
CA LEU A 186 2.61 13.91 23.55
C LEU A 186 3.36 14.93 24.42
N VAL A 187 4.01 15.91 23.81
CA VAL A 187 4.66 17.01 24.55
C VAL A 187 3.64 17.82 25.35
N GLY A 188 2.46 18.09 24.78
CA GLY A 188 1.36 18.77 25.48
C GLY A 188 0.85 18.00 26.71
N PHE A 189 0.93 16.66 26.70
CA PHE A 189 0.62 15.80 27.84
C PHE A 189 1.81 15.58 28.80
N GLY A 190 2.96 16.23 28.57
CA GLY A 190 4.12 16.19 29.46
C GLY A 190 5.16 15.14 29.10
N ALA A 191 5.04 14.42 27.98
CA ALA A 191 6.07 13.52 27.50
C ALA A 191 7.33 14.33 27.10
N ARG A 192 8.51 13.84 27.47
CA ARG A 192 9.78 14.55 27.22
C ARG A 192 10.48 13.95 26.01
N PRO A 193 10.85 14.75 24.99
CA PRO A 193 11.68 14.25 23.90
C PRO A 193 12.99 13.69 24.44
N GLY A 194 13.20 12.38 24.25
CA GLY A 194 14.39 11.67 24.71
C GLY A 194 15.08 10.91 23.57
N PRO A 195 16.28 10.35 23.80
CA PRO A 195 16.99 9.55 22.79
C PRO A 195 16.18 8.36 22.27
N ALA A 196 15.27 7.82 23.10
CA ALA A 196 14.36 6.73 22.73
C ALA A 196 13.45 7.08 21.54
N TRP A 197 13.12 8.36 21.32
CA TRP A 197 12.29 8.78 20.18
C TRP A 197 12.94 8.45 18.83
N LEU A 198 14.27 8.37 18.78
CA LEU A 198 14.99 7.96 17.58
C LEU A 198 14.70 6.51 17.18
N LEU A 199 14.28 5.65 18.13
CA LEU A 199 13.88 4.27 17.87
C LEU A 199 12.54 4.19 17.11
N ALA A 200 11.73 5.26 17.10
CA ALA A 200 10.52 5.30 16.29
C ALA A 200 10.86 5.24 14.79
N VAL A 201 12.00 5.79 14.37
CA VAL A 201 12.42 5.82 12.96
C VAL A 201 12.64 4.41 12.39
N PRO A 202 13.48 3.54 12.96
CA PRO A 202 13.63 2.17 12.47
C PRO A 202 12.33 1.35 12.63
N ALA A 203 11.54 1.57 13.68
CA ALA A 203 10.25 0.89 13.84
C ALA A 203 9.28 1.24 12.69
N LEU A 204 9.16 2.52 12.36
CA LEU A 204 8.32 3.01 11.24
C LEU A 204 8.85 2.55 9.87
N ALA A 205 10.17 2.45 9.71
CA ALA A 205 10.77 1.92 8.49
C ALA A 205 10.40 0.43 8.28
N LEU A 206 10.52 -0.40 9.33
CA LEU A 206 10.11 -1.80 9.28
C LEU A 206 8.60 -1.95 9.01
N GLN A 207 7.78 -1.16 9.70
CA GLN A 207 6.32 -1.12 9.49
C GLN A 207 5.97 -0.72 8.04
N THR A 208 6.71 0.23 7.46
CA THR A 208 6.51 0.66 6.06
C THR A 208 6.84 -0.47 5.09
N LEU A 209 7.95 -1.18 5.29
CA LEU A 209 8.32 -2.33 4.46
C LEU A 209 7.28 -3.45 4.55
N PHE A 210 6.81 -3.76 5.77
CA PHE A 210 5.74 -4.72 5.98
C PHE A 210 4.46 -4.32 5.24
N ASN A 211 4.02 -3.07 5.43
CA ASN A 211 2.80 -2.56 4.79
C ASN A 211 2.91 -2.56 3.27
N ALA A 212 4.05 -2.16 2.72
CA ALA A 212 4.32 -2.21 1.29
C ALA A 212 4.28 -3.65 0.75
N GLY A 213 4.85 -4.61 1.48
CA GLY A 213 4.81 -6.03 1.14
C GLY A 213 3.40 -6.61 1.11
N VAL A 214 2.61 -6.37 2.16
CA VAL A 214 1.21 -6.79 2.23
C VAL A 214 0.38 -6.13 1.13
N SER A 215 0.61 -4.84 0.87
CA SER A 215 0.00 -4.10 -0.22
C SER A 215 0.28 -4.73 -1.58
N LEU A 216 1.50 -5.18 -1.85
CA LEU A 216 1.87 -5.88 -3.09
C LEU A 216 1.10 -7.20 -3.22
N VAL A 217 1.01 -8.00 -2.16
CA VAL A 217 0.24 -9.26 -2.17
C VAL A 217 -1.23 -8.99 -2.50
N LEU A 218 -1.85 -8.07 -1.77
CA LEU A 218 -3.27 -7.76 -1.95
C LEU A 218 -3.58 -7.05 -3.26
N ALA A 219 -2.65 -6.23 -3.78
CA ALA A 219 -2.78 -5.64 -5.11
C ALA A 219 -2.88 -6.73 -6.19
N ARG A 220 -2.05 -7.78 -6.10
CA ARG A 220 -2.11 -8.91 -7.03
C ARG A 220 -3.43 -9.67 -6.89
N LEU A 221 -3.87 -9.95 -5.67
CA LEU A 221 -5.12 -10.67 -5.41
C LEU A 221 -6.34 -9.89 -5.91
N ALA A 222 -6.42 -8.59 -5.58
CA ALA A 222 -7.51 -7.73 -6.01
C ALA A 222 -7.53 -7.45 -7.52
N ALA A 223 -6.37 -7.45 -8.18
CA ALA A 223 -6.30 -7.37 -9.64
C ALA A 223 -6.89 -8.62 -10.33
N ARG A 224 -6.85 -9.79 -9.68
CA ARG A 224 -7.46 -11.03 -10.18
C ARG A 224 -8.91 -11.19 -9.75
N THR A 225 -9.23 -10.77 -8.52
CA THR A 225 -10.53 -10.94 -7.90
C THR A 225 -10.94 -9.61 -7.26
N PRO A 226 -11.72 -8.78 -7.97
CA PRO A 226 -12.08 -7.43 -7.50
C PRO A 226 -12.71 -7.37 -6.10
N ASP A 227 -13.43 -8.42 -5.69
CA ASP A 227 -14.11 -8.52 -4.39
C ASP A 227 -13.15 -8.47 -3.20
N VAL A 228 -11.88 -8.84 -3.38
CA VAL A 228 -10.85 -8.74 -2.34
C VAL A 228 -10.77 -7.30 -1.80
N ALA A 229 -10.94 -6.30 -2.67
CA ALA A 229 -10.90 -4.89 -2.28
C ALA A 229 -12.07 -4.46 -1.38
N GLN A 230 -13.17 -5.23 -1.34
CA GLN A 230 -14.32 -4.99 -0.46
C GLN A 230 -14.14 -5.70 0.89
N VAL A 231 -13.51 -6.87 0.90
CA VAL A 231 -13.29 -7.67 2.12
C VAL A 231 -12.16 -7.10 2.97
N VAL A 232 -11.11 -6.54 2.36
CA VAL A 232 -9.92 -6.04 3.07
C VAL A 232 -10.25 -5.05 4.20
N PRO A 233 -11.09 -4.01 4.03
CA PRO A 233 -11.46 -3.11 5.13
C PRO A 233 -12.08 -3.81 6.34
N PHE A 234 -12.88 -4.86 6.13
CA PHE A 234 -13.47 -5.64 7.21
C PHE A 234 -12.40 -6.45 7.96
N VAL A 235 -11.53 -7.15 7.22
CA VAL A 235 -10.42 -7.92 7.80
C VAL A 235 -9.50 -7.02 8.60
N LEU A 236 -9.15 -5.85 8.06
CA LEU A 236 -8.33 -4.86 8.77
C LEU A 236 -9.04 -4.39 10.05
N ARG A 237 -10.34 -4.08 10.01
CA ARG A 237 -11.08 -3.66 11.21
C ARG A 237 -11.06 -4.75 12.29
N THR A 238 -11.28 -6.01 11.92
CA THR A 238 -11.19 -7.14 12.88
C THR A 238 -9.78 -7.27 13.44
N TRP A 239 -8.76 -7.13 12.58
CA TRP A 239 -7.36 -7.20 12.99
C TRP A 239 -6.96 -6.06 13.93
N MET A 240 -7.52 -4.85 13.76
CA MET A 240 -7.34 -3.72 14.68
C MET A 240 -7.74 -4.07 16.12
N TYR A 241 -8.88 -4.74 16.28
CA TYR A 241 -9.37 -5.12 17.61
C TYR A 241 -8.51 -6.22 18.24
N ALA A 242 -7.92 -7.09 17.41
CA ALA A 242 -7.04 -8.17 17.85
C ALA A 242 -5.59 -7.71 18.13
N SER A 243 -5.16 -6.53 17.66
CA SER A 243 -3.77 -6.07 17.71
C SER A 243 -3.41 -5.21 18.93
N GLY A 244 -4.27 -5.12 19.94
CA GLY A 244 -3.97 -4.35 21.15
C GLY A 244 -3.82 -2.85 20.89
N VAL A 245 -4.49 -2.32 19.87
CA VAL A 245 -4.54 -0.87 19.61
C VAL A 245 -5.17 -0.14 20.81
N MET A 246 -6.23 -0.72 21.38
CA MET A 246 -7.04 -0.10 22.43
C MET A 246 -6.76 -0.64 23.84
N TRP A 247 -6.00 -1.73 23.94
CA TRP A 247 -5.76 -2.48 25.17
C TRP A 247 -4.34 -3.07 25.15
N SER A 248 -3.75 -3.32 26.32
CA SER A 248 -2.39 -3.88 26.40
C SER A 248 -2.41 -5.40 26.22
N VAL A 249 -1.74 -5.90 25.19
CA VAL A 249 -1.63 -7.34 24.91
C VAL A 249 -0.93 -8.07 26.06
N GLN A 250 0.14 -7.48 26.58
CA GLN A 250 0.91 -8.05 27.70
C GLN A 250 0.07 -8.18 28.97
N HIS A 251 -0.80 -7.20 29.25
CA HIS A 251 -1.66 -7.24 30.44
C HIS A 251 -2.69 -8.37 30.36
N VAL A 252 -3.26 -8.62 29.17
CA VAL A 252 -4.21 -9.72 28.97
C VAL A 252 -3.52 -11.08 29.03
N LEU A 253 -2.31 -11.19 28.47
CA LEU A 253 -1.51 -12.42 28.52
C LEU A 253 -1.04 -12.78 29.94
N ALA A 254 -0.77 -11.79 30.79
CA ALA A 254 -0.29 -12.03 32.16
C ALA A 254 -1.38 -12.57 33.11
N GLY A 255 -2.66 -12.42 32.77
CA GLY A 255 -3.78 -12.72 33.67
C GLY A 255 -4.72 -13.84 33.22
N ARG A 256 -4.44 -14.53 32.10
CA ARG A 256 -5.33 -15.55 31.53
C ARG A 256 -4.57 -16.69 30.87
N ASP A 257 -4.98 -17.92 31.18
CA ASP A 257 -4.61 -19.11 30.41
C ASP A 257 -5.37 -19.11 29.08
N LEU A 258 -4.71 -18.62 28.02
CA LEU A 258 -5.24 -18.67 26.66
C LEU A 258 -4.82 -19.97 25.97
N PRO A 259 -5.61 -20.46 24.99
CA PRO A 259 -5.15 -21.55 24.13
C PRO A 259 -3.82 -21.16 23.45
N GLY A 260 -2.86 -22.08 23.40
CA GLY A 260 -1.50 -21.78 22.93
C GLY A 260 -1.41 -21.15 21.53
N LEU A 261 -2.35 -21.46 20.63
CA LEU A 261 -2.44 -20.82 19.32
C LEU A 261 -2.86 -19.34 19.39
N VAL A 262 -3.78 -19.00 20.29
CA VAL A 262 -4.24 -17.62 20.50
C VAL A 262 -3.13 -16.79 21.14
N GLU A 263 -2.44 -17.36 22.13
CA GLU A 263 -1.27 -16.74 22.72
C GLU A 263 -0.17 -16.48 21.68
N LEU A 264 0.15 -17.47 20.84
CA LEU A 264 1.15 -17.32 19.79
C LEU A 264 0.73 -16.24 18.78
N ALA A 265 -0.53 -16.25 18.36
CA ALA A 265 -1.08 -15.26 17.44
C ALA A 265 -1.00 -13.84 18.00
N LEU A 266 -1.28 -13.65 19.29
CA LEU A 266 -1.19 -12.35 19.96
C LEU A 266 0.27 -11.90 20.14
N ARG A 267 1.16 -12.79 20.58
CA ARG A 267 2.58 -12.48 20.80
C ARG A 267 3.31 -12.10 19.52
N TYR A 268 3.00 -12.76 18.40
CA TYR A 268 3.68 -12.54 17.12
C TYR A 268 2.85 -11.74 16.11
N ASN A 269 1.75 -11.09 16.55
CA ASN A 269 0.93 -10.26 15.69
C ASN A 269 1.74 -9.06 15.16
N PRO A 270 2.00 -8.95 13.84
CA PRO A 270 2.87 -7.91 13.32
C PRO A 270 2.38 -6.50 13.63
N ALA A 271 1.06 -6.25 13.59
CA ALA A 271 0.52 -4.95 13.93
C ALA A 271 0.78 -4.59 15.40
N ALA A 272 0.62 -5.54 16.32
CA ALA A 272 0.91 -5.32 17.74
C ALA A 272 2.40 -5.03 17.95
N LEU A 273 3.29 -5.81 17.30
CA LEU A 273 4.74 -5.63 17.40
C LEU A 273 5.17 -4.20 17.00
N TYR A 274 4.71 -3.70 15.86
CA TYR A 274 5.07 -2.35 15.41
C TYR A 274 4.47 -1.25 16.27
N ILE A 275 3.23 -1.42 16.76
CA ILE A 275 2.60 -0.47 17.68
C ILE A 275 3.40 -0.41 18.99
N ASP A 276 3.76 -1.55 19.56
CA ASP A 276 4.52 -1.61 20.82
C ASP A 276 5.93 -1.03 20.67
N LEU A 277 6.58 -1.22 19.52
CA LEU A 277 7.87 -0.59 19.22
C LEU A 277 7.78 0.94 19.20
N VAL A 278 6.73 1.51 18.61
CA VAL A 278 6.54 2.97 18.59
C VAL A 278 6.12 3.49 19.96
N ARG A 279 5.28 2.75 20.70
CA ARG A 279 4.92 3.08 22.10
C ARG A 279 6.17 3.12 22.99
N PHE A 280 7.02 2.11 22.91
CA PHE A 280 8.30 2.07 23.63
C PHE A 280 9.21 3.26 23.27
N ALA A 281 9.20 3.70 22.01
CA ALA A 281 10.01 4.83 21.60
C ALA A 281 9.48 6.18 22.11
N LEU A 282 8.15 6.34 22.22
CA LEU A 282 7.51 7.65 22.43
C LEU A 282 6.89 7.85 23.82
N ILE A 283 6.69 6.79 24.61
CA ILE A 283 5.97 6.84 25.89
C ILE A 283 6.88 6.37 27.01
N ASP A 284 7.21 7.28 27.93
CA ASP A 284 8.15 7.01 29.03
C ASP A 284 7.64 5.93 30.00
N SER A 285 6.33 5.84 30.21
CA SER A 285 5.71 4.81 31.05
C SER A 285 5.68 3.42 30.40
N PHE A 286 5.93 3.33 29.08
CA PHE A 286 6.04 2.05 28.37
C PHE A 286 7.48 1.53 28.43
N THR A 287 7.78 0.80 29.50
CA THR A 287 9.17 0.39 29.81
C THR A 287 9.59 -0.89 29.09
N ALA A 288 10.89 -1.19 29.13
CA ALA A 288 11.46 -2.42 28.58
C ALA A 288 10.86 -3.71 29.18
N ALA A 289 10.27 -3.64 30.38
CA ALA A 289 9.56 -4.77 30.97
C ALA A 289 8.29 -5.17 30.17
N GLN A 290 7.72 -4.23 29.42
CA GLN A 290 6.54 -4.41 28.58
C GLN A 290 6.90 -4.73 27.13
N LEU A 291 8.19 -4.64 26.75
CA LEU A 291 8.68 -4.95 25.41
C LEU A 291 9.56 -6.22 25.45
N PRO A 292 9.01 -7.39 25.10
CA PRO A 292 9.81 -8.61 25.02
C PRO A 292 11.01 -8.46 24.07
N ALA A 293 12.15 -9.06 24.44
CA ALA A 293 13.40 -8.92 23.66
C ALA A 293 13.29 -9.40 22.20
N HIS A 294 12.35 -10.30 21.91
CA HIS A 294 12.15 -10.84 20.55
C HIS A 294 11.40 -9.87 19.61
N VAL A 295 10.79 -8.79 20.11
CA VAL A 295 9.88 -7.94 19.31
C VAL A 295 10.59 -7.31 18.12
N TRP A 296 11.81 -6.78 18.30
CA TRP A 296 12.59 -6.20 17.19
C TRP A 296 12.91 -7.22 16.11
N ALA A 297 13.35 -8.42 16.50
CA ALA A 297 13.69 -9.50 15.57
C ALA A 297 12.44 -10.01 14.83
N ALA A 298 11.32 -10.17 15.54
CA ALA A 298 10.05 -10.59 14.96
C ALA A 298 9.51 -9.53 13.99
N ALA A 299 9.58 -8.24 14.35
CA ALA A 299 9.19 -7.13 13.49
C ALA A 299 10.04 -7.04 12.22
N ALA A 300 11.35 -7.26 12.33
CA ALA A 300 12.26 -7.32 11.18
C ALA A 300 11.96 -8.54 10.30
N GLY A 301 11.74 -9.71 10.90
CA GLY A 301 11.37 -10.94 10.20
C GLY A 301 10.08 -10.79 9.41
N TRP A 302 9.03 -10.21 10.01
CA TRP A 302 7.77 -9.91 9.33
C TRP A 302 7.96 -8.91 8.20
N ALA A 303 8.72 -7.83 8.41
CA ALA A 303 8.97 -6.82 7.39
C ALA A 303 9.68 -7.43 6.17
N LEU A 304 10.72 -8.23 6.40
CA LEU A 304 11.48 -8.89 5.34
C LEU A 304 10.63 -9.93 4.61
N ALA A 305 9.93 -10.78 5.35
CA ALA A 305 9.08 -11.83 4.77
C ALA A 305 7.94 -11.24 3.93
N ALA A 306 7.23 -10.25 4.47
CA ALA A 306 6.13 -9.61 3.76
C ALA A 306 6.64 -8.82 2.53
N PHE A 307 7.73 -8.07 2.66
CA PHE A 307 8.26 -7.27 1.56
C PHE A 307 8.87 -8.14 0.45
N ALA A 308 9.81 -9.02 0.79
CA ALA A 308 10.45 -9.89 -0.21
C ALA A 308 9.45 -10.87 -0.83
N GLY A 309 8.65 -11.54 0.01
CA GLY A 309 7.61 -12.46 -0.44
C GLY A 309 6.53 -11.76 -1.27
N GLY A 310 6.05 -10.61 -0.81
CA GLY A 310 5.05 -9.81 -1.53
C GLY A 310 5.58 -9.25 -2.85
N PHE A 311 6.84 -8.83 -2.90
CA PHE A 311 7.48 -8.34 -4.12
C PHE A 311 7.64 -9.46 -5.15
N ILE A 312 8.18 -10.62 -4.74
CA ILE A 312 8.33 -11.79 -5.62
C ILE A 312 6.96 -12.25 -6.12
N TYR A 313 5.97 -12.36 -5.22
CA TYR A 313 4.62 -12.75 -5.57
C TYR A 313 4.00 -11.74 -6.54
N PHE A 314 4.11 -10.44 -6.32
CA PHE A 314 3.56 -9.45 -7.25
C PHE A 314 4.23 -9.54 -8.63
N TRP A 315 5.57 -9.61 -8.68
CA TRP A 315 6.38 -9.68 -9.89
C TRP A 315 6.07 -10.91 -10.75
N GLN A 316 5.77 -12.06 -10.14
CA GLN A 316 5.41 -13.27 -10.88
C GLN A 316 4.21 -13.10 -11.82
N ALA A 317 3.30 -12.18 -11.51
CA ALA A 317 2.10 -11.92 -12.30
C ALA A 317 2.17 -10.61 -13.11
N GLU A 318 3.37 -10.04 -13.29
CA GLU A 318 3.60 -8.76 -13.99
C GLU A 318 2.91 -8.71 -15.37
N GLU A 319 2.92 -9.81 -16.11
CA GLU A 319 2.38 -9.88 -17.48
C GLU A 319 0.85 -9.86 -17.53
N THR A 320 0.18 -10.16 -16.40
CA THR A 320 -1.28 -10.27 -16.32
C THR A 320 -1.92 -8.91 -16.03
N TYR A 321 -1.18 -7.95 -15.48
CA TYR A 321 -1.74 -6.66 -15.10
C TYR A 321 -2.03 -5.78 -16.32
N GLY A 322 -3.30 -5.37 -16.47
CA GLY A 322 -3.74 -4.47 -17.53
C GLY A 322 -4.39 -5.15 -18.73
N ARG A 323 -4.27 -6.49 -18.83
CA ARG A 323 -5.09 -7.32 -19.73
C ARG A 323 -6.47 -7.43 -19.07
N GLY A 324 -7.48 -6.85 -19.74
CA GLY A 324 -8.88 -6.97 -19.32
C GLY A 324 -9.40 -8.37 -19.56
#